data_AF-A0A5A7NLJ3-F1
#
_entry.id   AF-A0A5A7NLJ3-F1
#
_cell.length_a   1.000
_cell.length_b   1.000
_cell.length_c   1.000
_cell.angle_alpha   90.00
_cell.angle_beta   90.00
_cell.angle_gamma   90.00
#
_symmetry.space_group_name_H-M   'P 1'
#
loop_
_entity.id
_entity.type
_entity.pdbx_description
1 polymer ?
#
loop_
_entity_poly.entity_id
_entity_poly.type
_entity_poly.pdbx_seq_one_letter_code
_entity_poly.pdbx_strand_id
1 'polypeptide(L)'
;MTAPRRILNFINGAYRDSARHFDDINPATGERVAIVSEAGEGDVADAVRAARTAMDGSWGNSTVEDRADALHRVADGIMARLDAFVAARWPIPESP
;
A
#
# COMPACT_ATOMS: atom_id res chain seq x y z
N MET A 1 -13.39 22.06 -4.09
CA MET A 1 -13.75 20.75 -3.50
C MET A 1 -13.05 19.68 -4.31
N THR A 2 -11.93 19.16 -3.82
CA THR A 2 -11.18 18.08 -4.49
C THR A 2 -11.98 16.79 -4.39
N ALA A 3 -12.10 16.03 -5.49
CA ALA A 3 -12.76 14.72 -5.46
C ALA A 3 -12.07 13.78 -4.46
N PRO A 4 -12.81 12.92 -3.73
CA PRO A 4 -12.23 12.04 -2.72
C PRO A 4 -11.23 11.06 -3.36
N ARG A 5 -10.07 10.91 -2.72
CA ARG A 5 -9.00 9.99 -3.19
C ARG A 5 -9.51 8.55 -3.10
N ARG A 6 -9.29 7.76 -4.15
CA ARG A 6 -9.59 6.31 -4.14
C ARG A 6 -8.32 5.52 -3.83
N ILE A 7 -8.40 4.64 -2.83
CA ILE A 7 -7.34 3.70 -2.49
C ILE A 7 -7.75 2.32 -3.05
N LEU A 8 -6.91 1.77 -3.92
CA LEU A 8 -7.15 0.51 -4.60
C LEU A 8 -6.32 -0.61 -3.93
N ASN A 9 -6.76 -1.85 -4.08
CA ASN A 9 -5.96 -3.02 -3.69
C ASN A 9 -4.73 -3.11 -4.61
N PHE A 10 -3.58 -3.55 -4.10
CA PHE A 10 -2.39 -3.79 -4.93
C PHE A 10 -2.05 -5.28 -4.91
N ILE A 11 -2.31 -5.97 -6.01
CA ILE A 11 -2.22 -7.43 -6.12
C ILE A 11 -1.49 -7.79 -7.41
N ASN A 12 -0.48 -8.66 -7.31
CA ASN A 12 0.30 -9.12 -8.46
C ASN A 12 0.91 -7.98 -9.30
N GLY A 13 1.44 -6.95 -8.64
CA GLY A 13 2.07 -5.80 -9.31
C GLY A 13 1.09 -4.79 -9.93
N ALA A 14 -0.22 -4.95 -9.73
CA ALA A 14 -1.24 -4.07 -10.31
C ALA A 14 -2.23 -3.55 -9.26
N TYR A 15 -2.70 -2.32 -9.47
CA TYR A 15 -3.81 -1.76 -8.71
C TYR A 15 -5.13 -2.33 -9.22
N ARG A 16 -5.98 -2.83 -8.30
CA ARG A 16 -7.28 -3.44 -8.58
C ARG A 16 -8.36 -2.77 -7.75
N ASP A 17 -9.43 -2.38 -8.43
CA ASP A 17 -10.66 -1.91 -7.79
C ASP A 17 -11.46 -3.12 -7.25
N SER A 18 -12.32 -2.87 -6.27
CA SER A 18 -13.24 -3.86 -5.72
C SER A 18 -14.70 -3.48 -6.02
N ALA A 19 -15.60 -4.46 -5.90
CA ALA A 19 -17.04 -4.21 -5.96
C ALA A 19 -17.58 -3.51 -4.70
N ARG A 20 -16.84 -3.59 -3.58
CA ARG A 20 -17.20 -2.93 -2.31
C ARG A 20 -16.14 -1.92 -1.92
N HIS A 21 -16.59 -0.89 -1.21
CA HIS A 21 -15.74 0.18 -0.70
C HIS A 21 -16.19 0.60 0.70
N PHE A 22 -15.24 1.15 1.46
CA PHE A 22 -15.52 1.80 2.74
C PHE A 22 -14.83 3.16 2.82
N ASP A 23 -15.33 4.00 3.71
CA ASP A 23 -14.78 5.33 3.93
C ASP A 23 -13.58 5.29 4.88
N ASP A 24 -12.49 5.95 4.50
CA ASP A 24 -11.40 6.30 5.40
C ASP A 24 -11.75 7.61 6.10
N ILE A 25 -12.06 7.53 7.39
CA ILE A 25 -12.56 8.64 8.19
C ILE A 25 -11.45 9.13 9.13
N ASN A 26 -11.22 10.43 9.14
CA ASN A 26 -10.35 11.09 10.10
C ASN A 26 -10.96 10.97 11.51
N PRO A 27 -10.31 10.29 12.46
CA PRO A 27 -10.88 10.07 13.80
C PRO A 27 -10.98 11.35 14.64
N ALA A 28 -10.22 12.41 14.33
CA ALA A 28 -10.26 13.65 15.09
C ALA A 28 -11.32 14.65 14.59
N THR A 29 -11.65 14.62 13.30
CA THR A 29 -12.62 15.57 12.69
C THR A 29 -13.92 14.91 12.24
N GLY A 30 -13.92 13.58 12.07
CA GLY A 30 -15.03 12.83 11.46
C GLY A 30 -15.15 13.01 9.94
N GLU A 31 -14.22 13.74 9.32
CA GLU A 31 -14.25 14.00 7.88
C GLU A 31 -13.75 12.80 7.08
N ARG A 32 -14.35 12.58 5.90
CA ARG A 32 -13.92 11.56 4.96
C ARG A 32 -12.64 12.00 4.22
N VAL A 33 -11.57 11.23 4.40
CA VAL A 33 -10.26 11.47 3.78
C VAL A 33 -10.14 10.74 2.43
N ALA A 34 -10.64 9.52 2.35
CA ALA A 34 -10.57 8.69 1.15
C ALA A 34 -11.71 7.66 1.08
N ILE A 35 -11.84 7.02 -0.09
CA ILE A 35 -12.68 5.84 -0.29
C ILE A 35 -11.74 4.67 -0.61
N VAL A 36 -11.81 3.60 0.17
CA VAL A 36 -10.90 2.44 0.10
C VAL A 36 -11.64 1.25 -0.49
N SER A 37 -10.97 0.54 -1.40
CA SER A 37 -11.46 -0.73 -1.95
C SER A 37 -11.46 -1.80 -0.87
N GLU A 38 -12.60 -2.42 -0.63
CA GLU A 38 -12.73 -3.50 0.35
C GLU A 38 -12.35 -4.82 -0.34
N ALA A 39 -11.23 -5.43 0.04
CA ALA A 39 -10.82 -6.71 -0.52
C ALA A 39 -11.78 -7.83 -0.11
N GLY A 40 -12.29 -8.58 -1.10
CA GLY A 40 -13.10 -9.76 -0.88
C GLY A 40 -12.29 -11.06 -0.85
N GLU A 41 -12.95 -12.19 -0.61
CA GLU A 41 -12.31 -13.51 -0.60
C GLU A 41 -11.57 -13.83 -1.91
N GLY A 42 -12.14 -13.43 -3.06
CA GLY A 42 -11.50 -13.59 -4.37
C GLY A 42 -10.20 -12.79 -4.51
N ASP A 43 -10.18 -11.56 -4.01
CA ASP A 43 -8.97 -10.72 -4.01
C ASP A 43 -7.88 -11.33 -3.13
N VAL A 44 -8.27 -11.84 -1.96
CA VAL A 44 -7.35 -12.55 -1.05
C VAL A 44 -6.81 -13.81 -1.72
N ALA A 45 -7.67 -14.62 -2.34
CA ALA A 45 -7.25 -15.83 -3.04
C ALA A 45 -6.28 -15.54 -4.20
N ASP A 46 -6.53 -14.48 -4.98
CA ASP A 46 -5.65 -14.04 -6.04
C ASP A 46 -4.30 -13.52 -5.49
N ALA A 47 -4.32 -12.77 -4.39
CA ALA A 47 -3.11 -12.29 -3.72
C ALA A 47 -2.24 -13.44 -3.20
N VAL A 48 -2.86 -14.43 -2.56
CA VAL A 48 -2.16 -15.64 -2.09
C VAL A 48 -1.57 -16.42 -3.26
N ARG A 49 -2.33 -16.60 -4.35
CA ARG A 49 -1.85 -17.32 -5.54
C ARG A 49 -0.66 -16.61 -6.20
N ALA A 50 -0.73 -15.29 -6.32
CA ALA A 50 0.36 -14.48 -6.86
C ALA A 50 1.62 -14.57 -5.98
N ALA A 51 1.46 -14.46 -4.66
CA ALA A 51 2.56 -14.58 -3.71
C ALA A 51 3.23 -15.98 -3.79
N ARG A 52 2.43 -17.06 -3.88
CA ARG A 52 2.94 -18.43 -4.07
C ARG A 52 3.71 -18.56 -5.39
N THR A 53 3.14 -18.05 -6.48
CA THR A 53 3.80 -18.09 -7.80
C THR A 53 5.15 -17.36 -7.78
N ALA A 54 5.24 -16.21 -7.10
CA ALA A 54 6.50 -15.49 -6.93
C ALA A 54 7.51 -16.30 -6.08
N MET A 55 7.02 -16.93 -5.01
CA MET A 55 7.84 -17.78 -4.14
C MET A 55 8.37 -19.03 -4.85
N ASP A 56 7.59 -19.66 -5.72
CA ASP A 56 8.05 -20.80 -6.51
C ASP A 56 8.88 -20.35 -7.74
N GLY A 57 8.90 -19.05 -8.02
CA GLY A 57 9.52 -18.44 -9.20
C GLY A 57 10.85 -17.74 -8.91
N SER A 58 11.11 -16.65 -9.64
CA SER A 58 12.38 -15.91 -9.57
C SER A 58 12.66 -15.32 -8.20
N TRP A 59 11.63 -14.91 -7.45
CA TRP A 59 11.81 -14.35 -6.12
C TRP A 59 12.28 -15.41 -5.11
N GLY A 60 11.72 -16.62 -5.12
CA GLY A 60 12.20 -17.69 -4.23
C GLY A 60 13.61 -18.19 -4.54
N ASN A 61 14.02 -18.10 -5.81
CA ASN A 61 15.37 -18.47 -6.26
C ASN A 61 16.39 -17.32 -6.16
N SER A 62 15.98 -16.13 -5.70
CA SER A 62 16.86 -14.97 -5.54
C SER A 62 17.93 -15.20 -4.48
N THR A 63 19.08 -14.55 -4.61
CA THR A 63 20.12 -14.59 -3.57
C THR A 63 19.81 -13.64 -2.42
N VAL A 64 20.62 -13.67 -1.36
CA VAL A 64 20.51 -12.70 -0.26
C VAL A 64 20.79 -11.28 -0.78
N GLU A 65 21.78 -11.16 -1.66
CA GLU A 65 22.21 -9.91 -2.29
C GLU A 65 21.08 -9.32 -3.14
N ASP A 66 20.43 -10.13 -4.00
CA ASP A 66 19.30 -9.68 -4.81
C ASP A 66 18.16 -9.09 -3.96
N ARG A 67 17.88 -9.73 -2.81
CA ARG A 67 16.86 -9.27 -1.86
C ARG A 67 17.28 -8.00 -1.13
N ALA A 68 18.55 -7.90 -0.74
CA ALA A 68 19.09 -6.69 -0.11
C ALA A 68 19.00 -5.50 -1.08
N ASP A 69 19.37 -5.70 -2.33
CA ASP A 69 19.28 -4.68 -3.38
C ASP A 69 17.84 -4.26 -3.64
N ALA A 70 16.90 -5.21 -3.64
CA ALA A 70 15.47 -4.89 -3.75
C ALA A 70 14.99 -4.01 -2.59
N LEU A 71 15.39 -4.32 -1.35
CA LEU A 71 15.04 -3.53 -0.17
C LEU A 71 15.66 -2.13 -0.21
N HIS A 72 16.93 -2.01 -0.63
CA HIS A 72 17.57 -0.71 -0.79
C HIS A 72 16.85 0.16 -1.82
N ARG A 73 16.44 -0.39 -2.97
CA ARG A 73 15.65 0.35 -3.96
C ARG A 73 14.31 0.85 -3.41
N VAL A 74 13.66 0.06 -2.55
CA VAL A 74 12.44 0.49 -1.85
C VAL A 74 12.76 1.64 -0.89
N ALA A 75 13.82 1.52 -0.10
CA ALA A 75 14.26 2.57 0.83
C ALA A 75 14.58 3.87 0.09
N ASP A 76 15.33 3.82 -1.01
CA ASP A 76 15.62 4.97 -1.86
C ASP A 76 14.34 5.63 -2.39
N GLY A 77 13.38 4.82 -2.82
CA GLY A 77 12.07 5.28 -3.28
C GLY A 77 11.27 6.00 -2.19
N ILE A 78 11.36 5.54 -0.93
CA ILE A 78 10.75 6.18 0.23
C ILE A 78 11.47 7.49 0.57
N MET A 79 12.80 7.47 0.63
CA MET A 79 13.62 8.64 0.97
C MET A 79 13.44 9.77 -0.04
N ALA A 80 13.33 9.46 -1.33
CA ALA A 80 13.04 10.43 -2.37
C ALA A 80 11.66 11.12 -2.21
N ARG A 81 10.77 10.58 -1.36
CA ARG A 81 9.41 11.08 -1.11
C ARG A 81 9.17 11.34 0.38
N LEU A 82 10.24 11.49 1.16
CA LEU A 82 10.16 11.56 2.62
C LEU A 82 9.18 12.64 3.09
N ASP A 83 9.24 13.84 2.51
CA ASP A 83 8.36 14.95 2.88
C ASP A 83 6.88 14.61 2.67
N ALA A 84 6.54 13.86 1.61
CA ALA A 84 5.18 13.41 1.36
C ALA A 84 4.73 12.33 2.36
N PHE A 85 5.63 11.44 2.79
CA PHE A 85 5.35 10.46 3.84
C PHE A 85 5.18 11.11 5.22
N VAL A 86 6.01 12.11 5.54
CA VAL A 86 5.90 12.89 6.77
C VAL A 86 4.59 13.66 6.80
N ALA A 87 4.22 14.33 5.69
CA ALA A 87 2.95 15.03 5.58
C ALA A 87 1.72 14.09 5.64
N ALA A 88 1.86 12.83 5.20
CA ALA A 88 0.80 11.83 5.26
C ALA A 88 0.63 11.23 6.67
N ARG A 89 1.64 11.29 7.52
CA ARG A 89 1.51 10.98 8.96
C ARG A 89 0.66 12.09 9.57
N TRP A 90 -0.33 11.71 10.38
CA TRP A 90 -1.10 12.65 11.20
C TRP A 90 -0.18 13.73 11.83
N PRO A 91 -0.52 15.03 11.76
CA PRO A 91 0.22 16.06 12.47
C PRO A 91 0.00 15.83 13.96
N ILE A 92 0.88 15.05 14.57
CA ILE A 92 1.09 15.10 16.00
C ILE A 92 1.76 16.45 16.24
N PRO A 93 1.12 17.40 16.95
CA PRO A 93 1.86 18.57 17.41
C PRO A 93 3.06 18.04 18.20
N GLU A 94 4.26 18.58 17.94
CA GLU A 94 5.43 18.30 18.74
C GLU A 94 5.04 18.23 20.22
N SER A 95 5.17 17.03 20.81
CA SER A 95 4.95 16.89 22.24
C SER A 95 5.99 17.75 22.95
N PRO A 96 5.59 18.51 23.99
CA PRO A 96 6.48 19.45 24.66
C PRO A 96 7.72 18.78 25.28
#